data_AF-A0A267TE21-F1
#
_entry.id   AF-A0A267TE21-F1
#
_cell.length_a   1.000
_cell.length_b   1.000
_cell.length_c   1.000
_cell.angle_alpha   90.00
_cell.angle_beta   90.00
_cell.angle_gamma   90.00
#
_symmetry.space_group_name_H-M   'P 1'
#
loop_
_entity.id
_entity.type
_entity.pdbx_description
1 polymer ?
#
loop_
_entity_poly.entity_id
_entity_poly.type
_entity_poly.pdbx_seq_one_letter_code
_entity_poly.pdbx_strand_id
1 'polypeptide(L)'
;MNLPWVESPFFNEILKTKNLTEEEKQLATEYNKNGFVVLRNVFPEDVIDQVKADMNQKGFNEDFPVTVYRDKTRIQDLWQYSDSTKQISSNDTIMKTLEMLYDREPIPFQTLNFKFGSQQRAHSDTIHFSSIPARYMCGVWVALEDVTPENGAVFYYSGSHRMPEYNFAHIKDAPEDTTYNDYVQYEDFMQSIMNVSEFDKKFFYAKKGDALIWSSNIIHGGSKVEAEGSTRYSQVTHYYFKDCIYYTPMLSNMVTNELYLRNGFKNIKTGEPVQSNFNGHNITPISTGKDKSILNNRLDEVKKIMDLVKLKNKIVNKLFK
;
A
#
# COMPACT_ATOMS: atom_id res chain seq x y z
N MET A 1 -12.09 -14.60 10.83
CA MET A 1 -12.56 -13.82 9.66
C MET A 1 -11.33 -13.25 8.96
N ASN A 2 -11.29 -13.29 7.63
CA ASN A 2 -10.13 -12.88 6.83
C ASN A 2 -10.34 -11.50 6.21
N LEU A 3 -10.62 -10.52 7.06
CA LEU A 3 -10.84 -9.12 6.71
C LEU A 3 -10.48 -8.26 7.93
N PRO A 4 -9.90 -7.06 7.78
CA PRO A 4 -9.72 -6.14 8.90
C PRO A 4 -11.05 -5.89 9.61
N TRP A 5 -11.08 -5.95 10.93
CA TRP A 5 -12.34 -5.84 11.67
C TRP A 5 -13.01 -4.47 11.49
N VAL A 6 -12.22 -3.40 11.32
CA VAL A 6 -12.70 -2.04 11.01
C VAL A 6 -13.32 -1.91 9.62
N GLU A 7 -13.07 -2.86 8.72
CA GLU A 7 -13.70 -2.91 7.40
C GLU A 7 -14.73 -4.04 7.28
N SER A 8 -15.03 -4.71 8.38
CA SER A 8 -15.94 -5.86 8.40
C SER A 8 -17.41 -5.46 8.36
N PRO A 9 -18.27 -6.25 7.68
CA PRO A 9 -19.72 -6.13 7.84
C PRO A 9 -20.19 -6.39 9.28
N PHE A 10 -19.37 -7.05 10.11
CA PHE A 10 -19.65 -7.32 11.52
C PHE A 10 -19.00 -6.30 12.48
N PHE A 11 -18.55 -5.13 11.97
CA PHE A 11 -17.84 -4.12 12.77
C PHE A 11 -18.53 -3.82 14.10
N ASN A 12 -19.84 -3.53 14.10
CA ASN A 12 -20.58 -3.17 15.31
C ASN A 12 -20.62 -4.30 16.34
N GLU A 13 -20.72 -5.56 15.90
CA GLU A 13 -20.72 -6.70 16.81
C GLU A 13 -19.32 -6.99 17.36
N ILE A 14 -18.29 -6.87 16.51
CA ILE A 14 -16.90 -7.03 16.94
C ILE A 14 -16.51 -5.92 17.93
N LEU A 15 -16.88 -4.67 17.66
CA LEU A 15 -16.56 -3.52 18.51
C LEU A 15 -17.04 -3.73 19.96
N LYS A 16 -18.21 -4.34 20.17
CA LYS A 16 -18.75 -4.65 21.52
C LYS A 16 -17.88 -5.64 22.30
N THR A 17 -17.11 -6.48 21.60
CA THR A 17 -16.22 -7.48 22.21
C THR A 17 -14.81 -6.95 22.47
N LYS A 18 -14.47 -5.77 21.93
CA LYS A 18 -13.13 -5.19 22.01
C LYS A 18 -12.97 -4.42 23.32
N ASN A 19 -11.85 -4.65 24.00
CA ASN A 19 -11.46 -3.85 25.16
C ASN A 19 -10.64 -2.64 24.69
N LEU A 20 -11.33 -1.60 24.21
CA LEU A 20 -10.73 -0.36 23.69
C LEU A 20 -11.09 0.83 24.59
N THR A 21 -10.19 1.81 24.64
CA THR A 21 -10.48 3.15 25.16
C THR A 21 -11.55 3.86 24.33
N GLU A 22 -12.17 4.91 24.85
CA GLU A 22 -13.19 5.67 24.10
C GLU A 22 -12.58 6.34 22.87
N GLU A 23 -11.33 6.82 22.97
CA GLU A 23 -10.58 7.38 21.86
C GLU A 23 -10.33 6.35 20.76
N GLU A 24 -9.93 5.13 21.10
CA GLU A 24 -9.74 4.04 20.12
C GLU A 24 -11.05 3.60 19.48
N LYS A 25 -12.16 3.55 20.24
CA LYS A 25 -13.49 3.27 19.69
C LYS A 25 -13.90 4.35 18.69
N GLN A 26 -13.65 5.62 19.00
CA GLN A 26 -13.93 6.73 18.10
C GLN A 26 -13.09 6.60 16.82
N LEU A 27 -11.78 6.38 16.93
CA LEU A 27 -10.89 6.16 15.78
C LEU A 27 -11.38 5.00 14.91
N ALA A 28 -11.68 3.85 15.50
CA ALA A 28 -12.16 2.69 14.75
C ALA A 28 -13.51 2.96 14.07
N THR A 29 -14.42 3.70 14.73
CA THR A 29 -15.73 4.07 14.17
C THR A 29 -15.59 5.05 13.03
N GLU A 30 -14.73 6.07 13.15
CA GLU A 30 -14.42 7.02 12.09
C GLU A 30 -13.74 6.33 10.91
N TYR A 31 -12.80 5.43 11.17
CA TYR A 31 -12.14 4.64 10.13
C TYR A 31 -13.14 3.76 9.39
N ASN A 32 -13.98 3.00 10.11
CA ASN A 32 -15.02 2.19 9.51
C ASN A 32 -15.92 3.05 8.62
N LYS A 33 -16.37 4.21 9.14
CA LYS A 33 -17.28 5.12 8.46
C LYS A 33 -16.67 5.73 7.20
N ASN A 34 -15.45 6.25 7.30
CA ASN A 34 -14.90 7.18 6.32
C ASN A 34 -13.81 6.56 5.44
N GLY A 35 -13.21 5.45 5.87
CA GLY A 35 -12.04 4.82 5.23
C GLY A 35 -10.72 5.49 5.59
N PHE A 36 -10.73 6.42 6.54
CA PHE A 36 -9.54 7.11 7.02
C PHE A 36 -9.77 7.68 8.43
N VAL A 37 -8.68 7.99 9.12
CA VAL A 37 -8.63 8.80 10.35
C VAL A 37 -7.46 9.75 10.32
N VAL A 38 -7.54 10.82 11.12
CA VAL A 38 -6.48 11.81 11.25
C VAL A 38 -5.95 11.82 12.67
N LEU A 39 -4.64 11.67 12.82
CA LEU A 39 -3.94 11.87 14.08
C LEU A 39 -3.20 13.22 14.00
N ARG A 40 -3.43 14.09 14.98
CA ARG A 40 -2.88 15.45 14.98
C ARG A 40 -1.54 15.50 15.70
N ASN A 41 -0.59 16.24 15.14
CA ASN A 41 0.71 16.52 15.75
C ASN A 41 1.40 15.27 16.35
N VAL A 42 1.53 14.21 15.55
CA VAL A 42 2.03 12.90 16.02
C VAL A 42 3.55 12.88 16.18
N PHE A 43 4.24 13.71 15.41
CA PHE A 43 5.69 13.67 15.27
C PHE A 43 6.32 14.92 15.88
N PRO A 44 7.45 14.76 16.60
CA PRO A 44 8.29 15.89 17.00
C PRO A 44 8.73 16.73 15.79
N GLU A 45 8.75 18.05 15.95
CA GLU A 45 9.08 18.97 14.86
C GLU A 45 10.51 18.79 14.32
N ASP A 46 11.46 18.45 15.17
CA ASP A 46 12.86 18.20 14.80
C ASP A 46 13.01 17.00 13.87
N VAL A 47 12.24 15.92 14.09
CA VAL A 47 12.19 14.76 13.18
C VAL A 47 11.65 15.18 11.81
N ILE A 48 10.58 15.98 11.78
CA ILE A 48 9.97 16.46 10.54
C ILE A 48 10.97 17.34 9.76
N ASP A 49 11.62 18.27 10.45
CA ASP A 49 12.60 19.19 9.85
C ASP A 49 13.81 18.42 9.32
N GLN A 50 14.25 17.37 10.02
CA GLN A 50 15.34 16.52 9.55
C GLN A 50 14.95 15.70 8.31
N VAL A 51 13.70 15.21 8.20
CA VAL A 51 13.22 14.58 6.95
C VAL A 51 13.23 15.57 5.80
N LYS A 52 12.74 16.80 6.01
CA LYS A 52 12.74 17.85 4.98
C LYS A 52 14.18 18.22 4.57
N ALA A 53 15.11 18.27 5.52
CA ALA A 53 16.54 18.48 5.25
C ALA A 53 17.12 17.32 4.41
N ASP A 54 16.88 16.07 4.79
CA ASP A 54 17.32 14.88 4.06
C ASP A 54 16.75 14.82 2.64
N MET A 55 15.47 15.18 2.47
CA MET A 55 14.86 15.29 1.14
C MET A 55 15.62 16.28 0.26
N ASN A 56 16.03 17.43 0.78
CA ASN A 56 16.73 18.44 -0.01
C ASN A 56 18.21 18.13 -0.23
N GLN A 57 18.90 17.61 0.79
CA GLN A 57 20.35 17.40 0.76
C GLN A 57 20.76 16.07 0.13
N LYS A 58 19.88 15.06 0.19
CA LYS A 58 20.14 13.70 -0.31
C LYS A 58 19.20 13.33 -1.43
N GLY A 59 17.90 13.53 -1.23
CA GLY A 59 16.87 13.02 -2.13
C GLY A 59 16.75 13.76 -3.47
N PHE A 60 16.65 15.10 -3.42
CA PHE A 60 16.55 15.99 -4.58
C PHE A 60 17.87 16.66 -4.95
N ASN A 61 18.97 16.23 -4.33
CA ASN A 61 20.30 16.72 -4.63
C ASN A 61 20.93 15.84 -5.72
N GLU A 62 21.18 16.41 -6.89
CA GLU A 62 21.80 15.71 -8.02
C GLU A 62 23.23 15.24 -7.71
N ASP A 63 23.92 15.90 -6.79
CA ASP A 63 25.27 15.55 -6.36
C ASP A 63 25.30 14.39 -5.34
N PHE A 64 24.14 14.00 -4.81
CA PHE A 64 24.04 12.87 -3.89
C PHE A 64 23.44 11.66 -4.62
N PRO A 65 24.21 10.59 -4.87
CA PRO A 65 23.75 9.46 -5.68
C PRO A 65 22.71 8.60 -4.93
N VAL A 66 21.43 8.99 -4.99
CA VAL A 66 20.31 8.13 -4.62
C VAL A 66 19.89 7.26 -5.80
N THR A 67 19.71 5.96 -5.57
CA THR A 67 19.21 5.03 -6.61
C THR A 67 17.68 5.02 -6.71
N VAL A 68 17.02 5.78 -5.84
CA VAL A 68 15.59 5.69 -5.57
C VAL A 68 14.80 6.95 -5.96
N TYR A 69 15.51 7.95 -6.53
CA TYR A 69 14.90 9.11 -7.17
C TYR A 69 14.02 8.66 -8.33
N ARG A 70 12.78 9.19 -8.39
CA ARG A 70 11.85 8.89 -9.48
C ARG A 70 11.78 10.05 -10.46
N ASP A 71 11.51 11.24 -9.93
CA ASP A 71 11.31 12.46 -10.70
C ASP A 71 11.47 13.69 -9.80
N LYS A 72 11.32 14.88 -10.37
CA LYS A 72 11.50 16.18 -9.67
C LYS A 72 10.50 16.41 -8.53
N THR A 73 9.45 15.60 -8.44
CA THR A 73 8.38 15.71 -7.44
C THR A 73 8.49 14.66 -6.34
N ARG A 74 9.03 13.47 -6.64
CA ARG A 74 8.95 12.29 -5.77
C ARG A 74 10.25 11.49 -5.69
N ILE A 75 10.59 11.10 -4.46
CA ILE A 75 11.62 10.10 -4.15
C ILE A 75 10.91 8.89 -3.56
N GLN A 76 11.19 7.69 -4.08
CA GLN A 76 10.73 6.45 -3.46
C GLN A 76 11.76 6.01 -2.42
N ASP A 77 11.35 5.33 -1.36
CA ASP A 77 12.22 4.63 -0.40
C ASP A 77 13.40 5.45 0.15
N LEU A 78 13.20 6.75 0.39
CA LEU A 78 14.20 7.64 1.01
C LEU A 78 14.66 7.14 2.39
N TRP A 79 13.86 6.29 3.05
CA TRP A 79 14.23 5.63 4.31
C TRP A 79 15.55 4.87 4.25
N GLN A 80 16.00 4.45 3.07
CA GLN A 80 17.30 3.79 2.87
C GLN A 80 18.49 4.74 3.09
N TYR A 81 18.26 6.05 3.04
CA TYR A 81 19.28 7.11 3.14
C TYR A 81 18.98 8.14 4.25
N SER A 82 17.87 7.96 4.97
CA SER A 82 17.36 8.90 5.97
C SER A 82 16.77 8.14 7.17
N ASP A 83 17.48 8.17 8.29
CA ASP A 83 17.01 7.60 9.55
C ASP A 83 15.74 8.27 10.04
N SER A 84 15.57 9.58 9.80
CA SER A 84 14.36 10.32 10.17
C SER A 84 13.15 9.89 9.32
N THR A 85 13.34 9.59 8.04
CA THR A 85 12.29 9.02 7.17
C THR A 85 11.87 7.62 7.68
N LYS A 86 12.85 6.81 8.11
CA LYS A 86 12.61 5.52 8.77
C LYS A 86 11.90 5.68 10.12
N GLN A 87 12.26 6.68 10.92
CA GLN A 87 11.64 6.98 12.21
C GLN A 87 10.16 7.36 12.05
N ILE A 88 9.81 8.18 11.05
CA ILE A 88 8.39 8.45 10.72
C ILE A 88 7.67 7.15 10.35
N SER A 89 8.28 6.32 9.50
CA SER A 89 7.68 5.07 9.01
C SER A 89 7.46 4.01 10.10
N SER A 90 8.21 4.08 11.20
CA SER A 90 8.17 3.09 12.28
C SER A 90 7.72 3.67 13.63
N ASN A 91 7.13 4.86 13.62
CA ASN A 91 6.65 5.56 14.80
C ASN A 91 5.65 4.71 15.62
N ASP A 92 5.89 4.59 16.93
CA ASP A 92 5.13 3.67 17.77
C ASP A 92 3.64 4.03 17.89
N THR A 93 3.28 5.32 17.87
CA THR A 93 1.88 5.75 17.89
C THR A 93 1.15 5.30 16.63
N ILE A 94 1.77 5.48 15.45
CA ILE A 94 1.24 4.98 14.19
C ILE A 94 1.13 3.46 14.22
N MET A 95 2.20 2.75 14.58
CA MET A 95 2.23 1.29 14.59
C MET A 95 1.16 0.70 15.51
N LYS A 96 0.99 1.23 16.73
CA LYS A 96 -0.05 0.79 17.66
C LYS A 96 -1.45 1.09 17.15
N THR A 97 -1.65 2.25 16.52
CA THR A 97 -2.95 2.59 15.91
C THR A 97 -3.29 1.63 14.78
N LEU A 98 -2.33 1.33 13.89
CA LEU A 98 -2.53 0.38 12.80
C LEU A 98 -2.78 -1.03 13.31
N GLU A 99 -2.03 -1.49 14.31
CA GLU A 99 -2.25 -2.79 14.94
C GLU A 99 -3.66 -2.90 15.55
N MET A 100 -4.13 -1.84 16.22
CA MET A 100 -5.49 -1.75 16.74
C MET A 100 -6.54 -1.81 15.63
N LEU A 101 -6.39 -1.04 14.54
CA LEU A 101 -7.35 -1.00 13.44
C LEU A 101 -7.40 -2.33 12.65
N TYR A 102 -6.29 -3.04 12.55
CA TYR A 102 -6.17 -4.21 11.66
C TYR A 102 -6.09 -5.56 12.38
N ASP A 103 -5.94 -5.60 13.70
CA ASP A 103 -5.70 -6.83 14.49
C ASP A 103 -4.51 -7.67 14.01
N ARG A 104 -3.53 -7.02 13.36
CA ARG A 104 -2.34 -7.67 12.84
C ARG A 104 -1.15 -6.75 12.98
N GLU A 105 0.04 -7.34 13.10
CA GLU A 105 1.27 -6.58 13.15
C GLU A 105 1.48 -5.83 11.82
N PRO A 106 1.59 -4.48 11.83
CA PRO A 106 1.86 -3.69 10.65
C PRO A 106 3.32 -3.82 10.20
N ILE A 107 3.54 -3.74 8.90
CA ILE A 107 4.83 -3.91 8.23
C ILE A 107 5.03 -2.71 7.29
N PRO A 108 5.70 -1.63 7.72
CA PRO A 108 6.08 -0.56 6.81
C PRO A 108 7.03 -1.12 5.75
N PHE A 109 6.71 -0.93 4.47
CA PHE A 109 7.48 -1.57 3.39
C PHE A 109 7.91 -0.64 2.26
N GLN A 110 7.29 0.54 2.15
CA GLN A 110 7.67 1.53 1.14
C GLN A 110 7.45 2.94 1.67
N THR A 111 8.36 3.87 1.33
CA THR A 111 8.08 5.31 1.46
C THR A 111 7.98 6.01 0.12
N LEU A 112 7.16 7.05 0.04
CA LEU A 112 7.17 8.03 -1.04
C LEU A 112 7.27 9.42 -0.40
N ASN A 113 8.32 10.17 -0.75
CA ASN A 113 8.57 11.50 -0.22
C ASN A 113 8.36 12.52 -1.34
N PHE A 114 7.44 13.46 -1.13
CA PHE A 114 7.03 14.45 -2.14
C PHE A 114 7.44 15.86 -1.75
N LYS A 115 8.02 16.61 -2.68
CA LYS A 115 8.31 18.06 -2.52
C LYS A 115 7.12 18.94 -2.92
N PHE A 116 6.28 18.45 -3.82
CA PHE A 116 5.15 19.17 -4.39
C PHE A 116 3.88 18.31 -4.32
N GLY A 117 2.72 18.94 -4.54
CA GLY A 117 1.48 18.22 -4.84
C GLY A 117 1.69 17.16 -5.93
N SER A 118 1.24 15.92 -5.71
CA SER A 118 1.44 14.84 -6.70
C SER A 118 0.62 15.03 -7.96
N GLN A 119 -0.49 15.79 -7.88
CA GLN A 119 -1.47 15.99 -8.96
C GLN A 119 -2.00 14.67 -9.57
N GLN A 120 -1.86 13.57 -8.82
CA GLN A 120 -2.27 12.25 -9.26
C GLN A 120 -3.80 12.17 -9.31
N ARG A 121 -4.33 11.54 -10.36
CA ARG A 121 -5.76 11.36 -10.55
C ARG A 121 -6.36 10.46 -9.48
N ALA A 122 -7.69 10.44 -9.41
CA ALA A 122 -8.41 9.60 -8.47
C ALA A 122 -8.05 8.11 -8.69
N HIS A 123 -7.55 7.45 -7.65
CA HIS A 123 -7.17 6.05 -7.66
C HIS A 123 -7.32 5.44 -6.27
N SER A 124 -7.30 4.11 -6.20
CA SER A 124 -7.08 3.35 -4.98
C SER A 124 -5.69 2.72 -5.02
N ASP A 125 -5.01 2.67 -3.88
CA ASP A 125 -3.70 2.04 -3.74
C ASP A 125 -3.73 0.52 -3.94
N THR A 126 -4.90 -0.12 -3.78
CA THR A 126 -5.08 -1.56 -3.98
C THR A 126 -4.58 -2.02 -5.34
N ILE A 127 -4.69 -1.20 -6.39
CA ILE A 127 -4.18 -1.52 -7.73
C ILE A 127 -2.66 -1.75 -7.74
N HIS A 128 -1.92 -1.06 -6.86
CA HIS A 128 -0.46 -1.11 -6.74
C HIS A 128 -0.01 -2.14 -5.70
N PHE A 129 -0.74 -2.25 -4.60
CA PHE A 129 -0.39 -3.09 -3.46
C PHE A 129 -1.65 -3.75 -2.91
N SER A 130 -1.73 -5.07 -3.01
CA SER A 130 -2.82 -5.84 -2.41
C SER A 130 -2.29 -7.07 -1.70
N SER A 131 -3.17 -7.69 -0.93
CA SER A 131 -2.87 -8.84 -0.10
C SER A 131 -3.92 -9.93 -0.19
N ILE A 132 -3.53 -11.15 0.20
CA ILE A 132 -4.43 -12.26 0.46
C ILE A 132 -4.23 -12.67 1.91
N PRO A 133 -5.23 -12.52 2.78
CA PRO A 133 -6.55 -11.95 2.48
C PRO A 133 -6.53 -10.46 2.12
N ALA A 134 -7.55 -10.02 1.37
CA ALA A 134 -7.66 -8.65 0.87
C ALA A 134 -7.78 -7.60 1.98
N ARG A 135 -7.56 -6.34 1.61
CA ARG A 135 -7.65 -5.15 2.46
C ARG A 135 -6.63 -5.05 3.59
N TYR A 136 -5.71 -5.99 3.75
CA TYR A 136 -4.59 -5.87 4.68
C TYR A 136 -3.43 -5.07 4.06
N MET A 137 -3.74 -3.83 3.68
CA MET A 137 -2.79 -2.80 3.25
C MET A 137 -3.38 -1.42 3.59
N CYS A 138 -2.56 -0.50 4.08
CA CYS A 138 -2.96 0.89 4.30
C CYS A 138 -1.84 1.87 3.97
N GLY A 139 -2.21 3.13 3.74
CA GLY A 139 -1.28 4.25 3.63
C GLY A 139 -1.33 5.15 4.87
N VAL A 140 -0.17 5.69 5.25
CA VAL A 140 -0.08 6.78 6.23
C VAL A 140 0.64 7.94 5.56
N TRP A 141 -0.07 9.05 5.40
CA TRP A 141 0.47 10.28 4.83
C TRP A 141 0.71 11.29 5.94
N VAL A 142 1.90 11.89 5.94
CA VAL A 142 2.36 12.81 6.99
C VAL A 142 2.70 14.16 6.38
N ALA A 143 2.13 15.22 6.96
CA ALA A 143 2.44 16.61 6.63
C ALA A 143 3.82 16.97 7.18
N LEU A 144 4.78 17.22 6.30
CA LEU A 144 6.10 17.74 6.70
C LEU A 144 6.16 19.28 6.67
N GLU A 145 5.06 19.91 6.25
CA GLU A 145 4.75 21.33 6.37
C GLU A 145 3.24 21.54 6.31
N ASP A 146 2.77 22.75 6.56
CA ASP A 146 1.35 23.09 6.47
C ASP A 146 0.80 22.85 5.04
N VAL A 147 -0.37 22.22 4.97
CA VAL A 147 -1.12 21.97 3.73
C VAL A 147 -2.30 22.92 3.67
N THR A 148 -2.32 23.74 2.63
CA THR A 148 -3.33 24.77 2.40
C THR A 148 -4.09 24.48 1.11
N PRO A 149 -5.18 25.22 0.81
CA PRO A 149 -5.88 25.11 -0.47
C PRO A 149 -4.99 25.33 -1.70
N GLU A 150 -3.88 26.08 -1.55
CA GLU A 150 -3.08 26.57 -2.67
C GLU A 150 -1.89 25.67 -3.04
N ASN A 151 -1.41 24.81 -2.12
CA ASN A 151 -0.16 24.05 -2.30
C ASN A 151 -0.33 22.57 -2.71
N GLY A 152 -1.51 22.16 -3.16
CA GLY A 152 -1.72 20.81 -3.72
C GLY A 152 -1.99 19.73 -2.66
N ALA A 153 -3.05 19.94 -1.89
CA ALA A 153 -3.57 19.03 -0.88
C ALA A 153 -3.93 17.64 -1.45
N VAL A 154 -3.88 16.62 -0.60
CA VAL A 154 -4.53 15.32 -0.90
C VAL A 154 -6.04 15.52 -0.95
N PHE A 155 -6.72 14.93 -1.94
CA PHE A 155 -8.17 14.80 -1.93
C PHE A 155 -8.58 13.34 -1.75
N TYR A 156 -9.76 13.08 -1.19
CA TYR A 156 -10.33 11.74 -1.02
C TYR A 156 -11.85 11.76 -1.15
N TYR A 157 -12.42 10.58 -1.39
CA TYR A 157 -13.86 10.34 -1.44
C TYR A 157 -14.26 9.54 -0.20
N SER A 158 -14.81 10.24 0.81
CA SER A 158 -15.08 9.62 2.12
C SER A 158 -16.10 8.48 2.02
N GLY A 159 -15.76 7.31 2.58
CA GLY A 159 -16.59 6.11 2.54
C GLY A 159 -16.41 5.24 1.29
N SER A 160 -15.65 5.70 0.29
CA SER A 160 -15.46 4.95 -0.96
C SER A 160 -14.62 3.68 -0.78
N HIS A 161 -13.93 3.50 0.34
CA HIS A 161 -13.21 2.26 0.67
C HIS A 161 -14.12 1.03 0.71
N ARG A 162 -15.43 1.22 0.88
CA ARG A 162 -16.42 0.13 0.86
C ARG A 162 -16.77 -0.36 -0.55
N MET A 163 -16.38 0.36 -1.60
CA MET A 163 -16.59 -0.08 -2.97
C MET A 163 -15.83 -1.40 -3.27
N PRO A 164 -16.14 -2.09 -4.37
CA PRO A 164 -15.31 -3.18 -4.87
C PRO A 164 -13.85 -2.74 -5.07
N GLU A 165 -12.90 -3.67 -4.90
CA GLU A 165 -11.50 -3.46 -5.27
C GLU A 165 -11.37 -3.51 -6.79
N TYR A 166 -11.61 -2.37 -7.45
CA TYR A 166 -11.52 -2.26 -8.90
C TYR A 166 -10.09 -2.50 -9.39
N ASN A 167 -9.97 -3.20 -10.51
CA ASN A 167 -8.71 -3.57 -11.16
C ASN A 167 -8.98 -3.88 -12.64
N PHE A 168 -7.94 -4.27 -13.39
CA PHE A 168 -8.06 -4.49 -14.83
C PHE A 168 -9.04 -5.58 -15.26
N ALA A 169 -9.42 -6.53 -14.39
CA ALA A 169 -10.49 -7.48 -14.72
C ALA A 169 -11.87 -6.81 -14.91
N HIS A 170 -12.03 -5.56 -14.47
CA HIS A 170 -13.25 -4.76 -14.65
C HIS A 170 -13.18 -3.85 -15.91
N ILE A 171 -12.04 -3.81 -16.58
CA ILE A 171 -11.75 -2.85 -17.67
C ILE A 171 -11.37 -3.56 -18.97
N LYS A 172 -10.65 -4.68 -18.88
CA LYS A 172 -10.14 -5.43 -20.03
C LYS A 172 -11.17 -6.46 -20.51
N ASP A 173 -11.31 -6.56 -21.83
CA ASP A 173 -12.23 -7.50 -22.50
C ASP A 173 -11.65 -8.92 -22.66
N ALA A 174 -10.35 -9.09 -22.40
CA ALA A 174 -9.64 -10.34 -22.54
C ALA A 174 -8.75 -10.63 -21.31
N PRO A 175 -8.44 -11.92 -21.04
CA PRO A 175 -7.51 -12.32 -19.98
C PRO A 175 -6.06 -12.03 -20.38
N GLU A 176 -5.71 -10.77 -20.60
CA GLU A 176 -4.38 -10.33 -21.01
C GLU A 176 -3.55 -9.78 -19.84
N ASP A 177 -2.24 -9.85 -19.99
CA ASP A 177 -1.30 -9.23 -19.08
C ASP A 177 -1.33 -7.71 -19.23
N THR A 178 -1.27 -7.00 -18.09
CA THR A 178 -1.25 -5.55 -18.05
C THR A 178 0.08 -5.00 -17.59
N THR A 179 0.37 -3.75 -17.98
CA THR A 179 1.61 -3.05 -17.67
C THR A 179 1.32 -1.64 -17.16
N TYR A 180 2.36 -0.92 -16.76
CA TYR A 180 2.24 0.51 -16.43
C TYR A 180 1.72 1.36 -17.59
N ASN A 181 1.87 0.94 -18.85
CA ASN A 181 1.32 1.67 -19.99
C ASN A 181 -0.22 1.64 -20.01
N ASP A 182 -0.83 0.64 -19.37
CA ASP A 182 -2.28 0.50 -19.27
C ASP A 182 -2.87 1.33 -18.12
N TYR A 183 -2.03 1.91 -17.24
CA TYR A 183 -2.48 2.56 -16.02
C TYR A 183 -3.44 3.73 -16.26
N VAL A 184 -3.29 4.45 -17.38
CA VAL A 184 -4.22 5.52 -17.78
C VAL A 184 -5.67 5.03 -17.94
N GLN A 185 -5.87 3.81 -18.44
CA GLN A 185 -7.21 3.21 -18.60
C GLN A 185 -7.86 2.98 -17.23
N TYR A 186 -7.06 2.59 -16.23
CA TYR A 186 -7.53 2.47 -14.85
C TYR A 186 -7.92 3.83 -14.27
N GLU A 187 -7.12 4.87 -14.46
CA GLU A 187 -7.46 6.21 -13.98
C GLU A 187 -8.71 6.79 -14.69
N ASP A 188 -8.90 6.50 -15.98
CA ASP A 188 -10.11 6.88 -16.74
C ASP A 188 -11.35 6.16 -16.21
N PHE A 189 -11.22 4.87 -15.93
CA PHE A 189 -12.28 4.08 -15.31
C PHE A 189 -12.63 4.60 -13.90
N MET A 190 -11.63 4.82 -13.04
CA MET A 190 -11.86 5.33 -11.69
C MET A 190 -12.52 6.70 -11.69
N GLN A 191 -12.11 7.60 -12.60
CA GLN A 191 -12.77 8.90 -12.76
C GLN A 191 -14.23 8.74 -13.21
N SER A 192 -14.50 7.83 -14.14
CA SER A 192 -15.87 7.54 -14.60
C SER A 192 -16.75 7.00 -13.48
N ILE A 193 -16.21 6.10 -12.64
CA ILE A 193 -16.89 5.59 -11.45
C ILE A 193 -17.21 6.73 -10.47
N MET A 194 -16.25 7.63 -10.21
CA MET A 194 -16.49 8.77 -9.33
C MET A 194 -17.56 9.73 -9.86
N ASN A 195 -17.63 9.94 -11.17
CA ASN A 195 -18.63 10.82 -11.79
C ASN A 195 -20.08 10.31 -11.63
N VAL A 196 -20.29 9.00 -11.47
CA VAL A 196 -21.62 8.40 -11.30
C VAL A 196 -21.91 7.95 -9.88
N SER A 197 -20.94 8.11 -8.98
CA SER A 197 -21.07 7.76 -7.56
C SER A 197 -21.71 8.89 -6.74
N GLU A 198 -22.18 8.56 -5.54
CA GLU A 198 -22.70 9.52 -4.56
C GLU A 198 -21.62 10.16 -3.69
N PHE A 199 -20.34 9.85 -3.91
CA PHE A 199 -19.26 10.31 -3.03
C PHE A 199 -18.81 11.73 -3.37
N ASP A 200 -18.78 12.59 -2.35
CA ASP A 200 -18.21 13.92 -2.46
C ASP A 200 -16.68 13.90 -2.36
N LYS A 201 -16.01 14.62 -3.27
CA LYS A 201 -14.58 14.91 -3.18
C LYS A 201 -14.32 15.88 -2.03
N LYS A 202 -13.47 15.47 -1.09
CA LYS A 202 -13.03 16.28 0.06
C LYS A 202 -11.53 16.50 0.01
N PHE A 203 -11.07 17.63 0.54
CA PHE A 203 -9.65 18.00 0.59
C PHE A 203 -9.11 17.86 2.00
N PHE A 204 -7.87 17.36 2.12
CA PHE A 204 -7.17 17.26 3.39
C PHE A 204 -6.25 18.45 3.61
N TYR A 205 -6.70 19.40 4.42
CA TYR A 205 -5.86 20.48 4.94
C TYR A 205 -5.30 20.08 6.30
N ALA A 206 -4.00 20.26 6.47
CA ALA A 206 -3.23 19.67 7.54
C ALA A 206 -2.21 20.67 8.09
N LYS A 207 -1.90 20.56 9.38
CA LYS A 207 -0.74 21.24 9.97
C LYS A 207 0.48 20.34 9.88
N LYS A 208 1.67 20.94 9.85
CA LYS A 208 2.94 20.23 10.03
C LYS A 208 2.81 19.24 11.20
N GLY A 209 3.14 17.97 10.97
CA GLY A 209 3.08 16.89 11.97
C GLY A 209 1.76 16.13 12.05
N ASP A 210 0.73 16.54 11.32
CA ASP A 210 -0.49 15.74 11.18
C ASP A 210 -0.27 14.50 10.30
N ALA A 211 -0.94 13.40 10.66
CA ALA A 211 -0.94 12.15 9.93
C ALA A 211 -2.35 11.75 9.50
N LEU A 212 -2.53 11.42 8.22
CA LEU A 212 -3.74 10.83 7.66
C LEU A 212 -3.49 9.34 7.43
N ILE A 213 -4.21 8.49 8.15
CA ILE A 213 -4.20 7.04 7.96
C ILE A 213 -5.39 6.67 7.08
N TRP A 214 -5.16 5.99 5.96
CA TRP A 214 -6.22 5.68 4.99
C TRP A 214 -6.22 4.21 4.56
N SER A 215 -7.40 3.70 4.23
CA SER A 215 -7.59 2.34 3.69
C SER A 215 -7.01 2.24 2.29
N SER A 216 -6.36 1.12 1.97
CA SER A 216 -5.87 0.84 0.61
C SER A 216 -6.92 1.04 -0.48
N ASN A 217 -8.19 0.77 -0.16
CA ASN A 217 -9.29 0.84 -1.11
C ASN A 217 -9.98 2.21 -1.18
N ILE A 218 -9.60 3.18 -0.33
CA ILE A 218 -10.18 4.53 -0.44
C ILE A 218 -9.70 5.20 -1.73
N ILE A 219 -10.61 5.90 -2.38
CA ILE A 219 -10.31 6.61 -3.63
C ILE A 219 -9.81 7.99 -3.24
N HIS A 220 -8.59 8.29 -3.68
CA HIS A 220 -7.89 9.51 -3.33
C HIS A 220 -6.96 9.96 -4.46
N GLY A 221 -6.35 11.13 -4.32
CA GLY A 221 -5.41 11.67 -5.28
C GLY A 221 -4.76 12.97 -4.81
N GLY A 222 -4.01 13.60 -5.71
CA GLY A 222 -3.35 14.88 -5.46
C GLY A 222 -4.06 16.02 -6.16
N SER A 223 -4.33 17.10 -5.44
CA SER A 223 -4.88 18.32 -6.05
C SER A 223 -3.81 19.07 -6.84
N LYS A 224 -4.26 19.91 -7.76
CA LYS A 224 -3.39 20.84 -8.49
C LYS A 224 -2.68 21.78 -7.51
N VAL A 225 -1.44 22.13 -7.83
CA VAL A 225 -0.72 23.21 -7.14
C VAL A 225 -1.17 24.53 -7.77
N GLU A 226 -1.89 25.36 -7.02
CA GLU A 226 -2.46 26.61 -7.54
C GLU A 226 -1.51 27.79 -7.40
N ALA A 227 -0.71 27.82 -6.32
CA ALA A 227 0.33 28.83 -6.14
C ALA A 227 1.65 28.38 -6.79
N GLU A 228 2.07 29.10 -7.84
CA GLU A 228 3.33 28.83 -8.54
C GLU A 228 4.53 28.86 -7.56
N GLY A 229 5.39 27.85 -7.66
CA GLY A 229 6.56 27.71 -6.79
C GLY A 229 6.28 27.25 -5.36
N SER A 230 5.01 27.09 -4.95
CA SER A 230 4.69 26.56 -3.62
C SER A 230 5.08 25.10 -3.47
N THR A 231 5.55 24.72 -2.28
CA THR A 231 5.91 23.36 -1.93
C THR A 231 4.81 22.70 -1.11
N ARG A 232 4.83 21.36 -1.12
CA ARG A 232 4.06 20.50 -0.23
C ARG A 232 4.90 19.30 0.17
N TYR A 233 5.78 19.52 1.14
CA TYR A 233 6.61 18.47 1.70
C TYR A 233 5.74 17.47 2.47
N SER A 234 5.86 16.20 2.10
CA SER A 234 5.12 15.13 2.76
C SER A 234 5.81 13.78 2.59
N GLN A 235 5.45 12.85 3.47
CA GLN A 235 5.85 11.46 3.38
C GLN A 235 4.61 10.57 3.38
N VAL A 236 4.54 9.63 2.45
CA VAL A 236 3.64 8.48 2.51
C VAL A 236 4.46 7.27 2.93
N THR A 237 3.98 6.51 3.89
CA THR A 237 4.46 5.17 4.19
C THR A 237 3.33 4.18 3.94
N HIS A 238 3.59 3.15 3.13
CA HIS A 238 2.66 2.05 2.92
C HIS A 238 2.97 0.92 3.89
N TYR A 239 1.92 0.33 4.46
CA TYR A 239 1.99 -0.76 5.41
C TYR A 239 1.22 -1.95 4.88
N TYR A 240 1.91 -3.09 4.85
CA TYR A 240 1.25 -4.38 4.83
C TYR A 240 1.01 -4.85 6.26
N PHE A 241 0.33 -5.98 6.41
CA PHE A 241 0.15 -6.62 7.71
C PHE A 241 0.56 -8.08 7.65
N LYS A 242 1.07 -8.61 8.78
CA LYS A 242 1.51 -10.00 8.88
C LYS A 242 0.46 -11.00 8.40
N ASP A 243 0.96 -12.19 8.09
CA ASP A 243 0.17 -13.36 7.71
C ASP A 243 -0.68 -13.18 6.45
N CYS A 244 -0.13 -12.41 5.51
CA CYS A 244 -0.69 -12.18 4.19
C CYS A 244 0.29 -12.58 3.08
N ILE A 245 -0.28 -12.90 1.92
CA ILE A 245 0.44 -12.99 0.65
C ILE A 245 0.31 -11.66 -0.07
N TYR A 246 1.42 -11.07 -0.48
CA TYR A 246 1.45 -9.73 -1.07
C TYR A 246 1.61 -9.81 -2.58
N TYR A 247 0.86 -8.99 -3.31
CA TYR A 247 0.91 -8.98 -4.78
C TYR A 247 0.56 -7.61 -5.35
N THR A 248 0.83 -7.43 -6.64
CA THR A 248 0.54 -6.19 -7.38
C THR A 248 -0.57 -6.45 -8.40
N PRO A 249 -1.84 -6.05 -8.15
CA PRO A 249 -2.92 -6.30 -9.10
C PRO A 249 -2.67 -5.72 -10.50
N MET A 250 -2.08 -4.53 -10.61
CA MET A 250 -1.75 -3.88 -11.88
C MET A 250 -0.85 -4.71 -12.80
N LEU A 251 0.00 -5.57 -12.24
CA LEU A 251 0.95 -6.42 -12.98
C LEU A 251 0.49 -7.88 -13.02
N SER A 252 -0.64 -8.19 -12.37
CA SER A 252 -1.24 -9.52 -12.34
C SER A 252 -2.26 -9.64 -13.47
N ASN A 253 -2.45 -10.86 -13.97
CA ASN A 253 -3.62 -11.14 -14.80
C ASN A 253 -4.80 -11.41 -13.86
N MET A 254 -5.55 -10.36 -13.54
CA MET A 254 -6.65 -10.43 -12.58
C MET A 254 -7.87 -11.20 -13.10
N VAL A 255 -7.92 -11.50 -14.41
CA VAL A 255 -8.99 -12.35 -15.00
C VAL A 255 -8.69 -13.83 -14.75
N THR A 256 -7.44 -14.26 -14.94
CA THR A 256 -7.01 -15.66 -14.69
C THR A 256 -6.51 -15.90 -13.26
N ASN A 257 -6.35 -14.83 -12.48
CA ASN A 257 -5.77 -14.83 -11.14
C ASN A 257 -4.31 -15.33 -11.11
N GLU A 258 -3.55 -15.05 -12.18
CA GLU A 258 -2.10 -15.23 -12.20
C GLU A 258 -1.44 -14.00 -11.60
N LEU A 259 -0.90 -14.16 -10.38
CA LEU A 259 -0.49 -13.06 -9.53
C LEU A 259 0.97 -12.71 -9.74
N TYR A 260 1.24 -11.41 -9.88
CA TYR A 260 2.55 -10.83 -9.69
C TYR A 260 2.83 -10.72 -8.19
N LEU A 261 3.46 -11.75 -7.62
CA LEU A 261 3.75 -11.81 -6.19
C LEU A 261 4.87 -10.83 -5.81
N ARG A 262 4.66 -10.10 -4.72
CA ARG A 262 5.66 -9.18 -4.16
C ARG A 262 6.51 -9.90 -3.13
N ASN A 263 7.60 -10.47 -3.61
CA ASN A 263 8.62 -11.10 -2.77
C ASN A 263 9.83 -10.18 -2.62
N GLY A 264 10.54 -10.28 -1.48
CA GLY A 264 11.86 -9.66 -1.31
C GLY A 264 11.86 -8.18 -0.90
N PHE A 265 10.73 -7.62 -0.44
CA PHE A 265 10.76 -6.34 0.27
C PHE A 265 11.17 -6.53 1.74
N LYS A 266 11.64 -5.45 2.35
CA LYS A 266 12.08 -5.42 3.74
C LYS A 266 11.05 -4.72 4.61
N ASN A 267 10.90 -5.19 5.85
CA ASN A 267 10.22 -4.42 6.87
C ASN A 267 11.12 -3.24 7.25
N ILE A 268 10.69 -2.01 6.98
CA ILE A 268 11.48 -0.79 7.23
C ILE A 268 11.90 -0.70 8.70
N LYS A 269 11.03 -1.12 9.64
CA LYS A 269 11.31 -1.08 11.08
C LYS A 269 12.49 -1.97 11.44
N THR A 270 12.47 -3.24 11.00
CA THR A 270 13.47 -4.24 11.41
C THR A 270 14.67 -4.35 10.46
N GLY A 271 14.51 -3.96 9.19
CA GLY A 271 15.49 -4.20 8.12
C GLY A 271 15.43 -5.62 7.53
N GLU A 272 14.61 -6.50 8.11
CA GLU A 272 14.55 -7.91 7.72
C GLU A 272 13.67 -8.13 6.48
N PRO A 273 14.00 -9.12 5.62
CA PRO A 273 13.13 -9.56 4.55
C PRO A 273 11.78 -10.06 5.09
N VAL A 274 10.71 -9.74 4.38
CA VAL A 274 9.36 -10.18 4.74
C VAL A 274 9.01 -11.47 3.98
N GLN A 275 8.58 -12.49 4.71
CA GLN A 275 8.06 -13.73 4.13
C GLN A 275 6.53 -13.68 4.06
N SER A 276 5.99 -13.91 2.86
CA SER A 276 4.55 -14.06 2.64
C SER A 276 4.04 -15.41 3.13
N ASN A 277 2.86 -15.42 3.74
CA ASN A 277 2.14 -16.63 4.12
C ASN A 277 0.63 -16.33 4.20
N PHE A 278 -0.23 -17.33 4.30
CA PHE A 278 -1.67 -17.10 4.55
C PHE A 278 -2.02 -17.59 5.96
N ASN A 279 -2.26 -16.66 6.90
CA ASN A 279 -2.62 -17.00 8.29
C ASN A 279 -1.63 -17.97 8.96
N GLY A 280 -0.33 -17.76 8.78
CA GLY A 280 0.76 -18.62 9.24
C GLY A 280 1.07 -19.81 8.34
N HIS A 281 0.24 -20.11 7.34
CA HIS A 281 0.45 -21.24 6.44
C HIS A 281 1.31 -20.84 5.23
N ASN A 282 2.44 -21.53 5.07
CA ASN A 282 3.27 -21.39 3.88
C ASN A 282 2.53 -21.92 2.65
N ILE A 283 2.59 -21.16 1.57
CA ILE A 283 2.04 -21.54 0.26
C ILE A 283 3.20 -21.55 -0.73
N THR A 284 3.27 -22.60 -1.56
CA THR A 284 4.26 -22.67 -2.63
C THR A 284 3.63 -22.13 -3.91
N PRO A 285 4.09 -20.98 -4.44
CA PRO A 285 3.57 -20.48 -5.69
C PRO A 285 4.04 -21.36 -6.85
N ILE A 286 3.15 -21.54 -7.83
CA ILE A 286 3.48 -22.23 -9.08
C ILE A 286 3.66 -21.17 -10.14
N SER A 287 4.89 -20.99 -10.58
CA SER A 287 5.23 -20.08 -11.67
C SER A 287 4.53 -20.52 -12.96
N THR A 288 3.78 -19.59 -13.54
CA THR A 288 3.13 -19.75 -14.85
C THR A 288 3.81 -18.94 -15.94
N GLY A 289 4.73 -18.05 -15.56
CA GLY A 289 5.55 -17.25 -16.46
C GLY A 289 6.78 -16.68 -15.73
N LYS A 290 7.42 -15.68 -16.34
CA LYS A 290 8.65 -15.07 -15.80
C LYS A 290 8.46 -14.46 -14.41
N ASP A 291 7.31 -13.84 -14.18
CA ASP A 291 7.03 -13.01 -13.00
C ASP A 291 5.64 -13.26 -12.37
N LYS A 292 4.87 -14.20 -12.92
CA LYS A 292 3.52 -14.55 -12.44
C LYS A 292 3.47 -15.94 -11.84
N SER A 293 2.57 -16.11 -10.89
CA SER A 293 2.34 -17.38 -10.22
C SER A 293 0.87 -17.56 -9.87
N ILE A 294 0.43 -18.82 -9.87
CA ILE A 294 -0.84 -19.22 -9.27
C ILE A 294 -0.59 -19.80 -7.88
N LEU A 295 -1.56 -19.61 -7.00
CA LEU A 295 -1.56 -20.15 -5.64
C LEU A 295 -2.53 -21.33 -5.61
N ASN A 296 -2.02 -22.55 -5.73
CA ASN A 296 -2.85 -23.75 -5.77
C ASN A 296 -2.15 -24.94 -5.11
N ASN A 297 -2.48 -25.17 -3.83
CA ASN A 297 -1.89 -26.25 -3.03
C ASN A 297 -2.15 -27.65 -3.59
N ARG A 298 -3.20 -27.86 -4.41
CA ARG A 298 -3.45 -29.18 -5.03
C ARG A 298 -2.43 -29.54 -6.09
N LEU A 299 -1.82 -28.53 -6.72
CA LEU A 299 -0.84 -28.74 -7.77
C LEU A 299 0.59 -28.94 -7.22
N ASP A 300 0.82 -28.66 -5.93
CA ASP A 300 2.11 -28.96 -5.28
C ASP A 300 2.38 -30.46 -5.23
N GLU A 301 1.35 -31.28 -5.01
CA GLU A 301 1.48 -32.74 -5.07
C GLU A 301 1.83 -33.21 -6.49
N VAL A 302 1.22 -32.62 -7.51
CA VAL A 302 1.51 -32.91 -8.91
C VAL A 302 2.95 -32.54 -9.26
N LYS A 303 3.45 -31.39 -8.78
CA LYS A 303 4.84 -30.98 -8.96
C LYS A 303 5.82 -31.96 -8.29
N LYS A 304 5.55 -32.36 -7.05
CA LYS A 304 6.35 -33.38 -6.34
C LYS A 304 6.39 -34.71 -7.10
N ILE A 305 5.25 -35.16 -7.63
CA ILE A 305 5.16 -36.37 -8.46
C ILE A 305 5.99 -36.22 -9.74
N MET A 306 5.88 -35.09 -10.44
CA MET A 306 6.67 -34.84 -11.66
C MET A 306 8.17 -34.79 -11.40
N ASP A 307 8.61 -34.20 -10.30
CA ASP A 307 10.02 -34.14 -9.92
C ASP A 307 10.57 -35.52 -9.54
N LEU A 308 9.78 -36.36 -8.85
CA LEU A 308 10.09 -37.77 -8.59
C LEU A 308 10.25 -38.57 -9.91
N VAL A 309 9.35 -38.37 -10.87
CA VAL A 309 9.43 -39.03 -12.19
C VAL A 309 10.69 -38.59 -12.96
N LYS A 310 11.00 -37.29 -12.96
CA LYS A 310 12.24 -36.77 -13.58
C LYS A 310 13.49 -37.34 -12.92
N LEU A 311 13.52 -37.42 -11.60
CA LEU A 311 14.64 -38.00 -10.85
C LEU A 311 14.82 -39.49 -11.19
N LYS A 312 13.73 -40.25 -11.22
CA LYS A 312 13.73 -41.67 -11.62
C LYS A 312 14.29 -41.84 -13.04
N ASN A 313 13.83 -41.03 -14.00
CA ASN A 313 14.32 -41.09 -15.38
C ASN A 313 15.81 -40.74 -15.48
N LYS A 314 16.29 -39.77 -14.70
CA LYS A 314 17.72 -39.41 -14.64
C LYS A 314 18.58 -40.55 -14.06
N ILE A 315 18.08 -41.26 -13.04
CA ILE A 315 18.77 -42.41 -12.44
C ILE A 315 18.81 -43.59 -13.42
N VAL A 316 17.68 -43.91 -14.06
CA VAL A 316 17.59 -44.97 -15.08
C VAL A 316 18.56 -44.68 -16.23
N ASN A 317 18.57 -43.47 -16.78
CA ASN A 317 19.48 -43.09 -17.86
C ASN A 317 20.97 -43.12 -17.46
N LYS A 318 21.29 -43.10 -16.16
CA LYS A 318 22.66 -43.21 -15.64
C LYS A 318 23.07 -44.65 -15.37
N LEU A 319 22.11 -45.55 -15.12
CA LEU A 319 22.35 -46.98 -14.90
C LEU A 319 22.44 -47.79 -16.21
N PHE A 320 21.85 -47.29 -17.29
CA PHE A 320 21.85 -47.93 -18.62
C PHE A 320 22.76 -47.23 -19.65
N LYS A 321 23.77 -46.49 -19.18
CA LYS A 321 24.90 -45.97 -19.96
C LYS A 321 26.18 -46.62 -19.49
#